data_AF-G9KDI3-F1
#
_entry.id   AF-G9KDI3-F1
#
_cell.length_a   1.000
_cell.length_b   1.000
_cell.length_c   1.000
_cell.angle_alpha   90.00
_cell.angle_beta   90.00
_cell.angle_gamma   90.00
#
_symmetry.space_group_name_H-M   'P 1'
#
loop_
_entity.id
_entity.type
_entity.pdbx_description
1 polymer ?
#
loop_
_entity_poly.entity_id
_entity_poly.type
_entity_poly.pdbx_seq_one_letter_code
_entity_poly.pdbx_strand_id
1 'polypeptide(L)'
;AKRKEYFFKYFSDEQQATEAFRLIQENEVLFTMCFIPLVCWIVCTGLKQQMDSGKSLAQTSKTTTAVYVFFLSSLLQSHGENQKHQVSANIRGLCSLAADGIWNQKILFEECDLRNHGLQRADVSAFLRMNLFQKEVDCEKFYSFIHMTFQEFFAAMYYLLEEEEQGELRNLPWRSSKLPNRDVTVLLENYGKFEKGYLIFVVRFLFGLVNQERTSYLEKKLSCKISQHIRLELLKWIKEKAKAKNLQIQPSQLELFYCLYEMQEEDFVQKAMGHFPKIEISLSTRMDHVVSSFCIENCHSMESLSLRLLHNSSKEEEEEEE
;
A
#
# COMPACT_ATOMS: atom_id res chain seq x y z
N ALA A 1 -26.63 -1.18 3.51
CA ALA A 1 -26.99 0.15 2.92
C ALA A 1 -25.82 1.13 2.65
N LYS A 2 -24.91 1.40 3.61
CA LYS A 2 -23.96 2.55 3.56
C LYS A 2 -22.96 2.60 2.38
N ARG A 3 -22.43 1.46 1.90
CA ARG A 3 -21.49 1.43 0.77
C ARG A 3 -22.16 1.84 -0.54
N LYS A 4 -23.37 1.31 -0.82
CA LYS A 4 -24.13 1.65 -2.02
C LYS A 4 -24.44 3.14 -2.04
N GLU A 5 -24.92 3.69 -0.94
CA GLU A 5 -25.20 5.13 -0.82
C GLU A 5 -23.95 5.99 -1.11
N TYR A 6 -22.77 5.58 -0.64
CA TYR A 6 -21.53 6.29 -0.95
C TYR A 6 -21.24 6.35 -2.46
N PHE A 7 -21.38 5.23 -3.18
CA PHE A 7 -21.17 5.20 -4.64
C PHE A 7 -22.13 6.16 -5.35
N PHE A 8 -23.42 6.12 -5.00
CA PHE A 8 -24.43 6.99 -5.59
C PHE A 8 -24.27 8.48 -5.21
N LYS A 9 -23.58 8.79 -4.11
CA LYS A 9 -23.18 10.18 -3.77
C LYS A 9 -21.90 10.62 -4.47
N TYR A 10 -20.98 9.70 -4.74
CA TYR A 10 -19.69 10.01 -5.36
C TYR A 10 -19.83 10.25 -6.86
N PHE A 11 -20.57 9.39 -7.56
CA PHE A 11 -20.81 9.49 -9.00
C PHE A 11 -22.00 10.42 -9.27
N SER A 12 -21.78 11.45 -10.08
CA SER A 12 -22.84 12.39 -10.46
C SER A 12 -23.85 11.81 -11.47
N ASP A 13 -23.42 10.79 -12.22
CA ASP A 13 -24.24 10.06 -13.19
C ASP A 13 -24.70 8.72 -12.56
N GLU A 14 -26.01 8.49 -12.57
CA GLU A 14 -26.63 7.32 -11.94
C GLU A 14 -26.29 6.00 -12.66
N GLN A 15 -26.10 6.04 -13.99
CA GLN A 15 -25.67 4.86 -14.75
C GLN A 15 -24.22 4.52 -14.42
N GLN A 16 -23.34 5.51 -14.31
CA GLN A 16 -21.96 5.31 -13.85
C GLN A 16 -21.92 4.80 -12.42
N ALA A 17 -22.75 5.32 -11.52
CA ALA A 17 -22.85 4.85 -10.14
C ALA A 17 -23.26 3.38 -10.07
N THR A 18 -24.28 3.01 -10.86
CA THR A 18 -24.82 1.65 -10.92
C THR A 18 -23.77 0.67 -11.47
N GLU A 19 -23.10 1.03 -12.56
CA GLU A 19 -22.06 0.20 -13.17
C GLU A 19 -20.84 0.05 -12.25
N ALA A 20 -20.37 1.15 -11.65
CA ALA A 20 -19.27 1.13 -10.70
C ALA A 20 -19.58 0.24 -9.49
N PHE A 21 -20.82 0.31 -8.97
CA PHE A 21 -21.23 -0.53 -7.85
C PHE A 21 -21.32 -2.00 -8.24
N ARG A 22 -21.88 -2.33 -9.41
CA ARG A 22 -21.95 -3.69 -9.96
C ARG A 22 -20.55 -4.30 -10.09
N LEU A 23 -19.62 -3.57 -10.70
CA LEU A 23 -18.23 -3.98 -10.88
C LEU A 23 -17.53 -4.30 -9.55
N ILE A 24 -17.86 -3.58 -8.48
CA ILE A 24 -17.30 -3.85 -7.15
C ILE A 24 -18.01 -5.00 -6.46
N GLN A 25 -19.31 -5.18 -6.61
CA GLN A 25 -20.00 -6.37 -6.11
C GLN A 25 -19.48 -7.66 -6.73
N GLU A 26 -19.07 -7.64 -8.00
CA GLU A 26 -18.46 -8.78 -8.70
C GLU A 26 -17.04 -9.11 -8.18
N ASN A 27 -16.38 -8.18 -7.49
CA ASN A 27 -15.08 -8.38 -6.87
C ASN A 27 -15.24 -8.38 -5.35
N GLU A 28 -15.55 -9.54 -4.77
CA GLU A 28 -15.84 -9.69 -3.34
C GLU A 28 -14.75 -9.11 -2.42
N VAL A 29 -13.49 -9.17 -2.85
CA VAL A 29 -12.36 -8.64 -2.07
C VAL A 29 -12.43 -7.12 -2.01
N LEU A 30 -12.55 -6.45 -3.16
CA LEU A 30 -12.70 -5.00 -3.19
C LEU A 30 -13.98 -4.56 -2.49
N PHE A 31 -15.09 -5.28 -2.68
CA PHE A 31 -16.35 -5.00 -1.98
C PHE A 31 -16.17 -5.02 -0.45
N THR A 32 -15.44 -6.01 0.06
CA THR A 32 -15.12 -6.12 1.49
C THR A 32 -14.20 -4.98 1.94
N MET A 33 -13.15 -4.68 1.17
CA MET A 33 -12.22 -3.58 1.47
C MET A 33 -12.91 -2.19 1.47
N CYS A 34 -13.92 -1.99 0.62
CA CYS A 34 -14.71 -0.75 0.56
C CYS A 34 -15.57 -0.49 1.80
N PHE A 35 -15.53 -1.35 2.83
CA PHE A 35 -15.95 -0.96 4.17
C PHE A 35 -15.11 0.21 4.74
N ILE A 36 -13.82 0.27 4.39
CA ILE A 36 -12.93 1.37 4.79
C ILE A 36 -13.22 2.58 3.87
N PRO A 37 -13.66 3.74 4.41
CA PRO A 37 -14.07 4.89 3.59
C PRO A 37 -12.98 5.37 2.63
N LEU A 38 -11.72 5.36 3.07
CA LEU A 38 -10.59 5.72 2.21
C LEU A 38 -10.46 4.75 1.02
N VAL A 39 -10.51 3.44 1.26
CA VAL A 39 -10.40 2.46 0.17
C VAL A 39 -11.59 2.61 -0.77
N CYS A 40 -12.79 2.82 -0.24
CA CYS A 40 -13.98 3.14 -1.03
C CYS A 40 -13.77 4.38 -1.91
N TRP A 41 -13.16 5.45 -1.39
CA TRP A 41 -12.81 6.65 -2.16
C TRP A 41 -11.77 6.38 -3.25
N ILE A 42 -10.69 5.63 -2.96
CA ILE A 42 -9.66 5.30 -3.96
C ILE A 42 -10.27 4.44 -5.07
N VAL A 43 -11.07 3.43 -4.71
CA VAL A 43 -11.77 2.55 -5.65
C VAL A 43 -12.73 3.34 -6.52
N CYS A 44 -13.58 4.20 -5.96
CA CYS A 44 -14.50 5.03 -6.75
C CYS A 44 -13.75 5.95 -7.70
N THR A 45 -12.65 6.57 -7.24
CA THR A 45 -11.80 7.42 -8.09
C THR A 45 -11.20 6.62 -9.24
N GLY A 46 -10.72 5.42 -8.97
CA GLY A 46 -10.14 4.57 -9.99
C GLY A 46 -11.16 4.01 -10.99
N LEU A 47 -12.36 3.63 -10.53
CA LEU A 47 -13.46 3.19 -11.40
C LEU A 47 -13.93 4.32 -12.32
N LYS A 48 -13.99 5.55 -11.81
CA LYS A 48 -14.33 6.72 -12.62
C LYS A 48 -13.37 6.86 -13.79
N GLN A 49 -12.07 6.81 -13.51
CA GLN A 49 -11.05 6.89 -14.54
C GLN A 49 -11.06 5.69 -15.49
N GLN A 50 -11.37 4.49 -14.98
CA GLN A 50 -11.62 3.30 -15.80
C GLN A 50 -12.70 3.57 -16.85
N MET A 51 -13.84 4.10 -16.42
CA MET A 51 -14.98 4.39 -17.29
C MET A 51 -14.66 5.49 -18.30
N ASP A 52 -13.88 6.50 -17.89
CA ASP A 52 -13.47 7.60 -18.75
C ASP A 52 -12.37 7.20 -19.77
N SER A 53 -11.58 6.16 -19.51
CA SER A 53 -10.39 5.79 -20.30
C SER A 53 -10.38 4.36 -20.87
N GLY A 54 -11.42 3.56 -20.60
CA GLY A 54 -11.57 2.19 -21.11
C GLY A 54 -10.65 1.13 -20.47
N LYS A 55 -10.09 1.37 -19.27
CA LYS A 55 -9.15 0.45 -18.57
C LYS A 55 -9.79 -0.22 -17.38
N SER A 56 -9.59 -1.53 -17.15
CA SER A 56 -10.32 -2.26 -16.10
C SER A 56 -9.59 -2.33 -14.74
N LEU A 57 -9.99 -1.53 -13.75
CA LEU A 57 -9.65 -1.69 -12.33
C LEU A 57 -10.38 -2.89 -11.71
N ALA A 58 -11.67 -3.03 -12.00
CA ALA A 58 -12.54 -4.02 -11.35
C ALA A 58 -12.16 -5.48 -11.64
N GLN A 59 -11.65 -5.77 -12.85
CA GLN A 59 -11.26 -7.13 -13.24
C GLN A 59 -9.91 -7.58 -12.69
N THR A 60 -9.09 -6.68 -12.13
CA THR A 60 -7.64 -6.92 -11.98
C THR A 60 -7.10 -6.71 -10.56
N SER A 61 -7.81 -5.98 -9.70
CA SER A 61 -7.30 -5.66 -8.36
C SER A 61 -7.87 -6.59 -7.29
N LYS A 62 -7.04 -7.51 -6.80
CA LYS A 62 -7.36 -8.37 -5.64
C LYS A 62 -6.74 -7.89 -4.33
N THR A 63 -5.88 -6.88 -4.36
CA THR A 63 -5.07 -6.47 -3.20
C THR A 63 -5.08 -4.97 -2.98
N THR A 64 -4.78 -4.54 -1.75
CA THR A 64 -4.69 -3.12 -1.38
C THR A 64 -3.65 -2.41 -2.23
N THR A 65 -2.47 -3.02 -2.37
CA THR A 65 -1.38 -2.47 -3.18
C THR A 65 -1.79 -2.29 -4.65
N ALA A 66 -2.69 -3.14 -5.17
CA ALA A 66 -3.09 -3.06 -6.58
C ALA A 66 -3.93 -1.81 -6.82
N VAL A 67 -4.82 -1.53 -5.87
CA VAL A 67 -5.65 -0.32 -5.85
C VAL A 67 -4.77 0.95 -5.79
N TYR A 68 -3.72 0.96 -4.97
CA TYR A 68 -2.80 2.11 -4.86
C TYR A 68 -1.95 2.29 -6.12
N VAL A 69 -1.45 1.19 -6.71
CA VAL A 69 -0.69 1.24 -7.97
C VAL A 69 -1.56 1.72 -9.13
N PHE A 70 -2.82 1.28 -9.18
CA PHE A 70 -3.78 1.78 -10.16
C PHE A 70 -4.02 3.28 -9.97
N PHE A 71 -4.29 3.72 -8.74
CA PHE A 71 -4.50 5.14 -8.42
C PHE A 71 -3.28 5.98 -8.81
N LEU A 72 -2.06 5.57 -8.42
CA LEU A 72 -0.83 6.22 -8.86
C LEU A 72 -0.78 6.32 -10.39
N SER A 73 -0.96 5.19 -11.08
CA SER A 73 -0.89 5.14 -12.55
C SER A 73 -1.92 6.03 -13.25
N SER A 74 -3.07 6.21 -12.64
CA SER A 74 -4.15 7.04 -13.19
C SER A 74 -3.79 8.52 -13.15
N LEU A 75 -3.16 8.98 -12.07
CA LEU A 75 -2.72 10.36 -11.90
C LEU A 75 -1.55 10.69 -12.81
N LEU A 76 -0.76 9.69 -13.20
CA LEU A 76 0.37 9.88 -14.10
C LEU A 76 -0.01 9.93 -15.59
N GLN A 77 -1.24 9.54 -15.95
CA GLN A 77 -1.68 9.48 -17.36
C GLN A 77 -1.90 10.84 -18.01
N SER A 78 -2.03 11.92 -17.23
CA SER A 78 -2.19 13.29 -17.74
C SER A 78 -0.91 13.89 -18.33
N HIS A 79 0.24 13.21 -18.23
CA HIS A 79 1.54 13.75 -18.61
C HIS A 79 2.06 13.14 -19.92
N GLY A 80 2.40 14.01 -20.90
CA GLY A 80 3.00 13.60 -22.18
C GLY A 80 4.43 13.05 -22.02
N GLU A 81 4.99 12.45 -23.08
CA GLU A 81 6.28 11.74 -23.02
C GLU A 81 7.44 12.61 -22.52
N ASN A 82 7.44 13.91 -22.85
CA ASN A 82 8.46 14.86 -22.41
C ASN A 82 8.41 15.19 -20.90
N GLN A 83 7.35 14.79 -20.19
CA GLN A 83 7.19 15.04 -18.75
C GLN A 83 7.49 13.80 -17.88
N LYS A 84 7.78 12.64 -18.48
CA LYS A 84 8.04 11.39 -17.75
C LYS A 84 9.21 11.50 -16.77
N HIS A 85 10.28 12.22 -17.13
CA HIS A 85 11.43 12.44 -16.25
C HIS A 85 11.09 13.29 -15.02
N GLN A 86 10.31 14.36 -15.19
CA GLN A 86 9.85 15.21 -14.08
C GLN A 86 8.93 14.43 -13.14
N VAL A 87 8.01 13.63 -13.71
CA VAL A 87 7.14 12.74 -12.95
C VAL A 87 7.96 11.75 -12.11
N SER A 88 8.97 11.10 -12.70
CA SER A 88 9.84 10.16 -11.98
C SER A 88 10.59 10.86 -10.82
N ALA A 89 11.11 12.07 -11.05
CA ALA A 89 11.76 12.87 -10.01
C ALA A 89 10.80 13.22 -8.85
N ASN A 90 9.57 13.61 -9.16
CA ASN A 90 8.55 13.94 -8.17
C ASN A 90 8.12 12.72 -7.34
N ILE A 91 7.90 11.57 -7.97
CA ILE A 91 7.60 10.32 -7.25
C ILE A 91 8.75 9.93 -6.33
N ARG A 92 10.00 10.05 -6.79
CA ARG A 92 11.19 9.80 -5.99
C ARG A 92 11.31 10.74 -4.77
N GLY A 93 11.03 12.03 -4.96
CA GLY A 93 10.97 13.00 -3.86
C GLY A 93 9.85 12.68 -2.85
N LEU A 94 8.67 12.26 -3.34
CA LEU A 94 7.55 11.82 -2.50
C LEU A 94 7.92 10.57 -1.68
N CYS A 95 8.54 9.57 -2.31
CA CYS A 95 9.04 8.38 -1.63
C CYS A 95 10.03 8.74 -0.51
N SER A 96 10.92 9.69 -0.78
CA SER A 96 11.92 10.14 0.18
C SER A 96 11.32 10.90 1.35
N LEU A 97 10.41 11.86 1.09
CA LEU A 97 9.67 12.59 2.12
C LEU A 97 8.85 11.62 2.99
N ALA A 98 8.21 10.65 2.34
CA ALA A 98 7.40 9.64 3.01
C ALA A 98 8.24 8.77 3.95
N ALA A 99 9.36 8.25 3.48
CA ALA A 99 10.26 7.44 4.30
C ALA A 99 10.79 8.24 5.49
N ASP A 100 11.23 9.49 5.28
CA ASP A 100 11.68 10.35 6.37
C ASP A 100 10.57 10.57 7.40
N GLY A 101 9.35 10.84 6.94
CA GLY A 101 8.18 10.96 7.79
C GLY A 101 7.86 9.70 8.60
N ILE A 102 7.97 8.51 8.01
CA ILE A 102 7.75 7.24 8.72
C ILE A 102 8.79 7.04 9.83
N TRP A 103 10.07 7.29 9.54
CA TRP A 103 11.14 7.08 10.53
C TRP A 103 11.16 8.12 11.64
N ASN A 104 10.84 9.37 11.32
CA ASN A 104 10.74 10.47 12.28
C ASN A 104 9.35 10.62 12.90
N GLN A 105 8.40 9.73 12.57
CA GLN A 105 6.99 9.79 13.00
C GLN A 105 6.35 11.16 12.72
N LYS A 106 6.68 11.75 11.57
CA LYS A 106 6.22 13.06 11.11
C LYS A 106 5.11 12.89 10.08
N ILE A 107 3.97 13.52 10.35
CA ILE A 107 2.77 13.52 9.47
C ILE A 107 2.58 14.89 8.78
N LEU A 108 3.03 15.96 9.44
CA LEU A 108 2.98 17.33 8.94
C LEU A 108 4.39 17.78 8.53
N PHE A 109 4.52 18.22 7.29
CA PHE A 109 5.75 18.68 6.68
C PHE A 109 5.69 20.18 6.41
N GLU A 110 6.79 20.88 6.66
CA GLU A 110 6.95 22.28 6.30
C GLU A 110 7.37 22.42 4.84
N GLU A 111 7.26 23.63 4.30
CA GLU A 111 7.75 23.92 2.95
C GLU A 111 9.26 23.66 2.81
N CYS A 112 10.03 23.79 3.90
CA CYS A 112 11.45 23.47 3.88
C CYS A 112 11.71 21.97 3.70
N ASP A 113 10.91 21.10 4.32
CA ASP A 113 11.01 19.65 4.15
C ASP A 113 10.77 19.27 2.69
N LEU A 114 9.71 19.78 2.07
CA LEU A 114 9.39 19.52 0.66
C LEU A 114 10.57 19.89 -0.25
N ARG A 115 11.17 21.08 -0.05
CA ARG A 115 12.35 21.51 -0.81
C ARG A 115 13.56 20.60 -0.59
N ASN A 116 13.79 20.15 0.64
CA ASN A 116 14.88 19.23 0.96
C ASN A 116 14.73 17.88 0.24
N HIS A 117 13.49 17.46 0.00
CA HIS A 117 13.17 16.26 -0.79
C HIS A 117 13.00 16.52 -2.30
N GLY A 118 13.36 17.72 -2.78
CA GLY A 118 13.32 18.07 -4.20
C GLY A 118 11.93 18.31 -4.77
N LEU A 119 10.92 18.52 -3.92
CA LEU A 119 9.53 18.72 -4.32
C LEU A 119 9.18 20.20 -4.48
N GLN A 120 8.59 20.55 -5.62
CA GLN A 120 8.02 21.87 -5.87
C GLN A 120 6.49 21.84 -5.69
N ARG A 121 5.87 22.96 -5.29
CA ARG A 121 4.45 23.01 -4.90
C ARG A 121 3.46 22.53 -5.96
N ALA A 122 3.65 22.91 -7.23
CA ALA A 122 2.72 22.58 -8.30
C ALA A 122 2.70 21.08 -8.63
N ASP A 123 3.83 20.43 -8.39
CA ASP A 123 4.19 19.12 -8.91
C ASP A 123 3.67 17.94 -8.08
N VAL A 124 3.25 18.19 -6.83
CA VAL A 124 2.87 17.14 -5.85
C VAL A 124 1.47 17.30 -5.27
N SER A 125 0.69 18.25 -5.79
CA SER A 125 -0.67 18.58 -5.32
C SER A 125 -1.65 17.41 -5.34
N ALA A 126 -1.42 16.39 -6.19
CA ALA A 126 -2.27 15.21 -6.25
C ALA A 126 -2.11 14.26 -5.05
N PHE A 127 -0.95 14.28 -4.38
CA PHE A 127 -0.63 13.37 -3.27
C PHE A 127 -0.48 14.08 -1.93
N LEU A 128 -0.24 15.40 -1.94
CA LEU A 128 -0.11 16.22 -0.75
C LEU A 128 -1.28 17.20 -0.62
N ARG A 129 -1.82 17.31 0.60
CA ARG A 129 -2.77 18.35 1.00
C ARG A 129 -2.02 19.46 1.72
N MET A 130 -2.27 20.71 1.31
CA MET A 130 -1.83 21.88 2.07
C MET A 130 -2.84 22.17 3.19
N ASN A 131 -2.33 22.30 4.41
CA ASN A 131 -3.08 22.65 5.62
C ASN A 131 -2.60 24.03 6.09
N LEU A 132 -3.54 24.97 6.23
CA LEU A 132 -3.27 26.31 6.72
C LEU A 132 -3.57 26.36 8.22
N PHE A 133 -2.55 26.65 9.02
CA PHE A 133 -2.71 26.86 10.45
C PHE A 133 -2.52 28.34 10.76
N GLN A 134 -3.59 28.96 11.24
CA GLN A 134 -3.58 30.36 11.61
C GLN A 134 -3.06 30.49 13.06
N LYS A 135 -1.91 31.13 13.22
CA LYS A 135 -1.48 31.70 14.51
C LYS A 135 -1.94 33.16 14.59
N GLU A 136 -1.90 33.74 15.79
CA GLU A 136 -2.43 35.09 16.08
C GLU A 136 -1.85 36.20 15.17
N VAL A 137 -0.67 35.99 14.57
CA VAL A 137 0.03 36.99 13.73
C VAL A 137 0.43 36.44 12.35
N ASP A 138 0.63 35.13 12.19
CA ASP A 138 1.13 34.51 10.96
C ASP A 138 0.32 33.27 10.54
N CYS A 139 0.24 33.02 9.24
CA CYS A 139 -0.30 31.78 8.67
C CYS A 139 0.84 30.82 8.34
N GLU A 140 0.97 29.73 9.10
CA GLU A 140 1.92 28.67 8.82
C GLU A 140 1.31 27.65 7.84
N LYS A 141 2.10 27.28 6.82
CA LYS A 141 1.72 26.31 5.80
C LYS A 141 2.37 24.97 6.09
N PHE A 142 1.54 23.98 6.38
CA PHE A 142 1.98 22.60 6.52
C PHE A 142 1.41 21.75 5.39
N TYR A 143 2.08 20.65 5.09
CA TYR A 143 1.70 19.69 4.08
C TYR A 143 1.56 18.33 4.73
N SER A 144 0.54 17.57 4.33
CA SER A 144 0.42 16.16 4.71
C SER A 144 0.15 15.35 3.45
N PHE A 145 0.45 14.05 3.48
CA PHE A 145 -0.14 13.17 2.48
C PHE A 145 -1.68 13.23 2.59
N ILE A 146 -2.38 13.01 1.47
CA ILE A 146 -3.86 13.00 1.45
C ILE A 146 -4.45 11.99 2.45
N HIS A 147 -3.70 10.93 2.77
CA HIS A 147 -3.94 10.01 3.86
C HIS A 147 -2.62 9.34 4.31
N MET A 148 -2.52 8.91 5.58
CA MET A 148 -1.32 8.27 6.12
C MET A 148 -0.88 7.04 5.32
N THR A 149 -1.82 6.25 4.83
CA THR A 149 -1.53 5.08 3.96
C THR A 149 -0.83 5.44 2.65
N PHE A 150 -1.01 6.66 2.12
CA PHE A 150 -0.22 7.09 0.96
C PHE A 150 1.23 7.37 1.35
N GLN A 151 1.45 7.93 2.55
CA GLN A 151 2.78 8.05 3.12
C GLN A 151 3.42 6.66 3.28
N GLU A 152 2.69 5.68 3.83
CA GLU A 152 3.20 4.32 4.00
C GLU A 152 3.49 3.64 2.65
N PHE A 153 2.63 3.82 1.65
CA PHE A 153 2.83 3.31 0.29
C PHE A 153 4.08 3.90 -0.37
N PHE A 154 4.24 5.23 -0.34
CA PHE A 154 5.42 5.89 -0.91
C PHE A 154 6.70 5.55 -0.13
N ALA A 155 6.61 5.35 1.18
CA ALA A 155 7.72 4.86 1.99
C ALA A 155 8.11 3.43 1.60
N ALA A 156 7.15 2.55 1.26
CA ALA A 156 7.47 1.21 0.75
C ALA A 156 8.21 1.29 -0.60
N MET A 157 7.74 2.17 -1.50
CA MET A 157 8.44 2.43 -2.78
C MET A 157 9.86 2.97 -2.59
N TYR A 158 10.14 3.75 -1.55
CA TYR A 158 11.48 4.26 -1.26
C TYR A 158 12.53 3.15 -1.12
N TYR A 159 12.16 2.02 -0.50
CA TYR A 159 13.02 0.84 -0.36
C TYR A 159 13.22 0.09 -1.67
N LEU A 160 12.27 0.19 -2.60
CA LEU A 160 12.24 -0.58 -3.85
C LEU A 160 12.97 0.10 -4.99
N LEU A 161 12.85 1.43 -5.08
CA LEU A 161 13.39 2.21 -6.17
C LEU A 161 14.91 2.21 -6.13
N GLU A 162 15.53 1.64 -7.17
CA GLU A 162 16.97 1.69 -7.33
C GLU A 162 17.44 3.13 -7.54
N GLU A 163 18.63 3.41 -7.04
CA GLU A 163 19.30 4.67 -7.29
C GLU A 163 19.74 4.74 -8.75
N GLU A 164 19.40 5.84 -9.44
CA GLU A 164 19.99 6.12 -10.75
C GLU A 164 21.45 6.58 -10.55
N GLU A 165 22.39 5.82 -11.11
CA GLU A 165 23.82 6.09 -11.06
C GLU A 165 24.28 7.14 -12.10
N GLN A 166 23.45 7.45 -13.11
CA GLN A 166 23.79 8.37 -14.21
C GLN A 166 22.64 9.32 -14.57
N GLY A 167 22.95 10.61 -14.80
CA GLY A 167 22.01 11.62 -15.29
C GLY A 167 21.87 12.87 -14.40
N GLU A 168 21.03 13.82 -14.84
CA GLU A 168 20.70 15.07 -14.12
C GLU A 168 20.12 14.83 -12.72
N LEU A 169 19.62 13.61 -12.47
CA LEU A 169 19.07 13.18 -11.19
C LEU A 169 20.12 13.04 -10.06
N ARG A 170 21.41 12.97 -10.42
CA ARG A 170 22.56 12.83 -9.51
C ARG A 170 22.74 14.04 -8.58
N ASN A 171 22.32 15.23 -9.01
CA ASN A 171 22.54 16.49 -8.31
C ASN A 171 21.33 16.96 -7.49
N LEU A 172 20.27 16.15 -7.33
CA LEU A 172 19.09 16.61 -6.61
C LEU A 172 19.30 16.68 -5.08
N PRO A 173 18.65 17.64 -4.39
CA PRO A 173 18.90 17.95 -2.97
C PRO A 173 18.70 16.79 -1.99
N TRP A 174 17.73 15.92 -2.24
CA TRP A 174 17.39 14.77 -1.38
C TRP A 174 18.57 13.84 -1.06
N ARG A 175 19.54 13.64 -1.97
CA ARG A 175 20.76 12.83 -1.70
C ARG A 175 21.68 13.42 -0.61
N SER A 176 21.53 14.71 -0.28
CA SER A 176 22.35 15.41 0.71
C SER A 176 21.70 15.55 2.09
N SER A 177 20.45 15.11 2.25
CA SER A 177 19.77 15.05 3.53
C SER A 177 20.15 13.77 4.30
N LYS A 178 20.01 13.77 5.64
CA LYS A 178 20.16 12.57 6.49
C LYS A 178 19.01 11.61 6.24
N LEU A 179 18.93 11.04 5.04
CA LEU A 179 17.85 10.16 4.65
C LEU A 179 17.87 8.86 5.47
N PRO A 180 16.71 8.24 5.68
CA PRO A 180 16.65 6.89 6.21
C PRO A 180 17.45 5.91 5.35
N ASN A 181 18.09 4.95 6.03
CA ASN A 181 18.79 3.86 5.35
C ASN A 181 17.82 3.11 4.42
N ARG A 182 18.20 2.96 3.15
CA ARG A 182 17.45 2.20 2.11
C ARG A 182 17.61 0.69 2.24
N ASP A 183 18.42 0.23 3.18
CA ASP A 183 18.53 -1.18 3.51
C ASP A 183 17.20 -1.70 4.08
N VAL A 184 16.55 -2.55 3.29
CA VAL A 184 15.27 -3.18 3.65
C VAL A 184 15.40 -4.08 4.88
N THR A 185 16.58 -4.60 5.17
CA THR A 185 16.78 -5.44 6.37
C THR A 185 16.58 -4.62 7.65
N VAL A 186 16.99 -3.36 7.67
CA VAL A 186 16.78 -2.44 8.79
C VAL A 186 15.29 -2.18 9.03
N LEU A 187 14.50 -2.01 7.95
CA LEU A 187 13.05 -1.89 8.02
C LEU A 187 12.42 -3.14 8.66
N LEU A 188 12.78 -4.31 8.13
CA LEU A 188 12.22 -5.60 8.55
C LEU A 188 12.60 -5.98 9.99
N GLU A 189 13.80 -5.61 10.43
CA GLU A 189 14.24 -5.76 11.82
C GLU A 189 13.45 -4.86 12.77
N ASN A 190 13.25 -3.59 12.42
CA ASN A 190 12.49 -2.64 13.24
C ASN A 190 11.02 -3.06 13.33
N TYR A 191 10.48 -3.55 12.23
CA TYR A 191 9.14 -4.13 12.18
C TYR A 191 9.01 -5.36 13.10
N GLY A 192 10.01 -6.25 13.08
CA GLY A 192 10.01 -7.48 13.87
C GLY A 192 10.29 -7.31 15.37
N LYS A 193 11.09 -6.31 15.77
CA LYS A 193 11.54 -6.14 17.17
C LYS A 193 10.51 -5.47 18.09
N PHE A 194 9.64 -4.63 17.55
CA PHE A 194 8.77 -3.77 18.36
C PHE A 194 7.29 -3.84 17.97
N GLU A 195 6.92 -4.70 17.00
CA GLU A 195 5.58 -4.70 16.37
C GLU A 195 5.06 -3.28 16.15
N LYS A 196 5.94 -2.40 15.65
CA LYS A 196 5.63 -1.00 15.45
C LYS A 196 4.49 -0.91 14.45
N GLY A 197 3.29 -0.64 14.95
CA GLY A 197 2.06 -0.60 14.15
C GLY A 197 2.17 0.31 12.93
N TYR A 198 2.95 1.39 13.04
CA TYR A 198 3.18 2.34 11.95
C TYR A 198 4.03 1.79 10.77
N LEU A 199 4.66 0.62 10.91
CA LEU A 199 5.41 -0.05 9.84
C LEU A 199 4.61 -1.17 9.16
N ILE A 200 3.45 -1.56 9.73
CA ILE A 200 2.62 -2.65 9.20
C ILE A 200 2.30 -2.44 7.73
N PHE A 201 1.70 -1.29 7.40
CA PHE A 201 1.31 -1.01 6.02
C PHE A 201 2.50 -0.80 5.10
N VAL A 202 3.62 -0.25 5.59
CA VAL A 202 4.85 -0.12 4.79
C VAL A 202 5.34 -1.49 4.34
N VAL A 203 5.42 -2.46 5.26
CA VAL A 203 5.84 -3.83 4.94
C VAL A 203 4.80 -4.53 4.07
N ARG A 204 3.51 -4.36 4.35
CA ARG A 204 2.43 -4.93 3.54
C ARG A 204 2.48 -4.43 2.08
N PHE A 205 2.65 -3.12 1.87
CA PHE A 205 2.84 -2.56 0.53
C PHE A 205 4.13 -3.05 -0.12
N LEU A 206 5.21 -3.20 0.64
CA LEU A 206 6.48 -3.73 0.13
C LEU A 206 6.29 -5.11 -0.51
N PHE A 207 5.58 -6.02 0.15
CA PHE A 207 5.25 -7.35 -0.40
C PHE A 207 4.42 -7.26 -1.69
N GLY A 208 3.40 -6.41 -1.71
CA GLY A 208 2.56 -6.28 -2.90
C GLY A 208 3.28 -5.63 -4.08
N LEU A 209 4.24 -4.75 -3.82
CA LEU A 209 4.99 -4.04 -4.86
C LEU A 209 6.05 -4.92 -5.52
N VAL A 210 6.65 -5.88 -4.80
CA VAL A 210 7.66 -6.81 -5.36
C VAL A 210 7.06 -7.96 -6.17
N ASN A 211 5.74 -8.02 -6.32
CA ASN A 211 5.08 -8.87 -7.31
C ASN A 211 5.65 -8.56 -8.70
N GLN A 212 6.03 -9.57 -9.46
CA GLN A 212 6.76 -9.46 -10.73
C GLN A 212 5.98 -8.71 -11.79
N GLU A 213 4.69 -9.03 -11.96
CA GLU A 213 3.82 -8.36 -12.92
C GLU A 213 3.69 -6.87 -12.57
N ARG A 214 3.45 -6.58 -11.29
CA ARG A 214 3.29 -5.22 -10.79
C ARG A 214 4.57 -4.40 -10.86
N THR A 215 5.69 -5.04 -10.53
CA THR A 215 7.03 -4.47 -10.67
C THR A 215 7.25 -4.09 -12.13
N SER A 216 7.08 -5.03 -13.07
CA SER A 216 7.26 -4.76 -14.50
C SER A 216 6.34 -3.64 -15.00
N TYR A 217 5.09 -3.61 -14.51
CA TYR A 217 4.14 -2.56 -14.82
C TYR A 217 4.59 -1.18 -14.30
N LEU A 218 5.02 -1.09 -13.05
CA LEU A 218 5.50 0.16 -12.44
C LEU A 218 6.79 0.66 -13.10
N GLU A 219 7.76 -0.21 -13.37
CA GLU A 219 9.01 0.16 -14.05
C GLU A 219 8.73 0.80 -15.41
N LYS A 220 7.82 0.22 -16.20
CA LYS A 220 7.38 0.78 -17.49
C LYS A 220 6.66 2.11 -17.34
N LYS A 221 5.86 2.29 -16.28
CA LYS A 221 5.07 3.52 -16.07
C LYS A 221 5.88 4.68 -15.52
N LEU A 222 6.81 4.40 -14.62
CA LEU A 222 7.63 5.41 -13.93
C LEU A 222 8.99 5.62 -14.60
N SER A 223 9.34 4.81 -15.60
CA SER A 223 10.67 4.77 -16.20
C SER A 223 11.76 4.61 -15.13
N CYS A 224 11.53 3.73 -14.15
CA CYS A 224 12.46 3.45 -13.05
C CYS A 224 12.80 1.96 -13.00
N LYS A 225 13.83 1.60 -12.22
CA LYS A 225 14.15 0.21 -11.88
C LYS A 225 13.78 -0.10 -10.44
N ILE A 226 13.24 -1.30 -10.21
CA ILE A 226 12.88 -1.80 -8.88
C ILE A 226 13.75 -3.00 -8.55
N SER A 227 14.36 -2.97 -7.36
CA SER A 227 15.31 -4.01 -6.95
C SER A 227 14.63 -5.34 -6.68
N GLN A 228 14.97 -6.36 -7.47
CA GLN A 228 14.49 -7.73 -7.26
C GLN A 228 15.15 -8.42 -6.05
N HIS A 229 16.30 -7.91 -5.59
CA HIS A 229 17.03 -8.46 -4.44
C HIS A 229 16.17 -8.48 -3.16
N ILE A 230 15.25 -7.53 -3.03
CA ILE A 230 14.35 -7.41 -1.88
C ILE A 230 13.53 -8.68 -1.66
N ARG A 231 13.15 -9.40 -2.73
CA ARG A 231 12.41 -10.67 -2.62
C ARG A 231 13.18 -11.73 -1.84
N LEU A 232 14.51 -11.78 -2.02
CA LEU A 232 15.38 -12.70 -1.29
C LEU A 232 15.47 -12.32 0.19
N GLU A 233 15.61 -11.02 0.49
CA GLU A 233 15.65 -10.54 1.88
C GLU A 233 14.29 -10.76 2.59
N LEU A 234 13.16 -10.62 1.89
CA LEU A 234 11.84 -10.97 2.43
C LEU A 234 11.74 -12.46 2.80
N LEU A 235 12.16 -13.38 1.91
CA LEU A 235 12.15 -14.81 2.20
C LEU A 235 13.07 -15.16 3.38
N LYS A 236 14.26 -14.57 3.41
CA LYS A 236 15.21 -14.74 4.51
C LYS A 236 14.63 -14.23 5.83
N TRP A 237 14.01 -13.06 5.83
CA TRP A 237 13.33 -12.52 7.01
C TRP A 237 12.20 -13.42 7.50
N ILE A 238 11.35 -13.94 6.60
CA ILE A 238 10.29 -14.89 6.94
C ILE A 238 10.87 -16.15 7.59
N LYS A 239 11.93 -16.71 7.01
CA LYS A 239 12.62 -17.90 7.53
C LYS A 239 13.18 -17.67 8.93
N GLU A 240 13.82 -16.52 9.18
CA GLU A 240 14.33 -16.19 10.51
C GLU A 240 13.20 -15.94 11.50
N LYS A 241 12.10 -15.31 11.07
CA LYS A 241 10.88 -15.17 11.86
C LYS A 241 10.33 -16.54 12.27
N ALA A 242 10.21 -17.49 11.34
CA ALA A 242 9.70 -18.83 11.61
C ALA A 242 10.53 -19.61 12.66
N LYS A 243 11.85 -19.39 12.71
CA LYS A 243 12.73 -19.99 13.73
C LYS A 243 12.59 -19.35 15.11
N ALA A 244 12.14 -18.10 15.18
CA ALA A 244 11.97 -17.40 16.44
C ALA A 244 10.81 -18.03 17.23
N LYS A 245 11.10 -18.58 18.42
CA LYS A 245 10.11 -19.23 19.30
C LYS A 245 8.93 -18.31 19.72
N ASN A 246 9.04 -17.00 19.51
CA ASN A 246 8.08 -15.99 19.93
C ASN A 246 6.86 -15.85 18.99
N LEU A 247 6.80 -16.56 17.85
CA LEU A 247 5.64 -16.50 16.94
C LEU A 247 4.43 -17.33 17.38
N GLN A 248 4.51 -18.04 18.51
CA GLN A 248 3.33 -18.68 19.13
C GLN A 248 2.43 -17.66 19.86
N ILE A 249 2.72 -16.35 19.74
CA ILE A 249 1.94 -15.29 20.37
C ILE A 249 1.32 -14.42 19.24
N GLN A 250 -0.01 -14.47 19.15
CA GLN A 250 -0.85 -13.53 18.37
C GLN A 250 -0.52 -12.10 18.81
N PRO A 251 -0.33 -11.10 17.91
CA PRO A 251 -0.95 -10.91 16.58
C PRO A 251 -0.05 -11.16 15.34
N SER A 252 1.12 -11.78 15.51
CA SER A 252 2.20 -11.76 14.50
C SER A 252 2.02 -12.62 13.23
N GLN A 253 1.20 -13.69 13.26
CA GLN A 253 1.03 -14.60 12.10
C GLN A 253 -0.01 -14.10 11.09
N LEU A 254 -1.15 -13.58 11.55
CA LEU A 254 -2.19 -13.05 10.66
C LEU A 254 -1.67 -11.88 9.82
N GLU A 255 -0.84 -11.01 10.41
CA GLU A 255 -0.25 -9.90 9.66
C GLU A 255 0.70 -10.38 8.55
N LEU A 256 1.45 -11.48 8.78
CA LEU A 256 2.24 -12.09 7.72
C LEU A 256 1.34 -12.62 6.59
N PHE A 257 0.16 -13.15 6.90
CA PHE A 257 -0.78 -13.61 5.88
C PHE A 257 -1.30 -12.46 5.03
N TYR A 258 -1.56 -11.29 5.62
CA TYR A 258 -1.86 -10.09 4.86
C TYR A 258 -0.70 -9.69 3.91
N CYS A 259 0.54 -9.73 4.38
CA CYS A 259 1.72 -9.49 3.51
C CYS A 259 1.81 -10.50 2.36
N LEU A 260 1.67 -11.80 2.64
CA LEU A 260 1.73 -12.85 1.63
C LEU A 260 0.57 -12.74 0.64
N TYR A 261 -0.62 -12.37 1.11
CA TYR A 261 -1.76 -12.10 0.25
C TYR A 261 -1.47 -10.93 -0.69
N GLU A 262 -0.81 -9.86 -0.27
CA GLU A 262 -0.45 -8.77 -1.19
C GLU A 262 0.51 -9.22 -2.32
N MET A 263 1.36 -10.22 -2.08
CA MET A 263 2.32 -10.76 -3.07
C MET A 263 1.62 -11.41 -4.28
N GLN A 264 0.49 -12.11 -4.07
CA GLN A 264 -0.28 -12.83 -5.11
C GLN A 264 0.53 -13.76 -6.03
N GLU A 265 1.68 -14.26 -5.59
CA GLU A 265 2.49 -15.25 -6.32
C GLU A 265 2.58 -16.54 -5.52
N GLU A 266 1.87 -17.57 -5.98
CA GLU A 266 1.79 -18.88 -5.32
C GLU A 266 3.17 -19.47 -5.03
N ASP A 267 4.10 -19.44 -6.00
CA ASP A 267 5.47 -19.95 -5.81
C ASP A 267 6.23 -19.26 -4.67
N PHE A 268 6.04 -17.95 -4.50
CA PHE A 268 6.66 -17.21 -3.40
C PHE A 268 6.00 -17.60 -2.07
N VAL A 269 4.67 -17.64 -2.05
CA VAL A 269 3.87 -17.93 -0.86
C VAL A 269 4.14 -19.35 -0.39
N GLN A 270 4.24 -20.34 -1.27
CA GLN A 270 4.60 -21.71 -0.94
C GLN A 270 5.98 -21.81 -0.28
N LYS A 271 6.98 -21.08 -0.79
CA LYS A 271 8.32 -21.04 -0.16
C LYS A 271 8.28 -20.41 1.22
N ALA A 272 7.53 -19.33 1.38
CA ALA A 272 7.37 -18.64 2.66
C ALA A 272 6.62 -19.51 3.69
N MET A 273 5.48 -20.07 3.31
CA MET A 273 4.62 -20.91 4.13
C MET A 273 5.29 -22.25 4.49
N GLY A 274 6.21 -22.73 3.64
CA GLY A 274 7.04 -23.91 3.90
C GLY A 274 7.78 -23.89 5.24
N HIS A 275 8.01 -22.71 5.82
CA HIS A 275 8.66 -22.54 7.11
C HIS A 275 7.73 -22.61 8.34
N PHE A 276 6.41 -22.72 8.14
CA PHE A 276 5.41 -22.71 9.22
C PHE A 276 4.61 -24.02 9.27
N PRO A 277 5.16 -25.10 9.85
CA PRO A 277 4.45 -26.38 9.98
C PRO A 277 3.25 -26.30 10.93
N LYS A 278 3.21 -25.30 11.81
CA LYS A 278 2.10 -25.06 12.74
C LYS A 278 1.55 -23.66 12.53
N ILE A 279 0.26 -23.57 12.25
CA ILE A 279 -0.45 -22.30 12.03
C ILE A 279 -1.49 -22.15 13.14
N GLU A 280 -1.43 -21.02 13.84
CA GLU A 280 -2.44 -20.62 14.82
C GLU A 280 -2.90 -19.21 14.47
N ILE A 281 -4.18 -19.03 14.15
CA ILE A 281 -4.71 -17.72 13.74
C ILE A 281 -6.08 -17.49 14.35
N SER A 282 -6.32 -16.23 14.71
CA SER A 282 -7.65 -15.76 15.14
C SER A 282 -8.28 -14.95 14.01
N LEU A 283 -9.46 -15.35 13.57
CA LEU A 283 -10.18 -14.74 12.46
C LEU A 283 -11.35 -13.92 13.02
N SER A 284 -11.46 -12.67 12.61
CA SER A 284 -12.49 -11.73 13.08
C SER A 284 -13.28 -11.09 11.93
N THR A 285 -12.69 -10.99 10.74
CA THR A 285 -13.29 -10.33 9.58
C THR A 285 -13.30 -11.23 8.36
N ARG A 286 -14.20 -10.97 7.40
CA ARG A 286 -14.21 -11.66 6.10
C ARG A 286 -12.85 -11.58 5.38
N MET A 287 -12.11 -10.47 5.54
CA MET A 287 -10.75 -10.37 4.98
C MET A 287 -9.78 -11.34 5.65
N ASP A 288 -9.88 -11.55 6.96
CA ASP A 288 -9.04 -12.54 7.66
C ASP A 288 -9.26 -13.93 7.07
N HIS A 289 -10.50 -14.30 6.75
CA HIS A 289 -10.82 -15.55 6.06
C HIS A 289 -10.17 -15.62 4.68
N VAL A 290 -10.32 -14.59 3.85
CA VAL A 290 -9.76 -14.56 2.48
C VAL A 290 -8.23 -14.69 2.49
N VAL A 291 -7.54 -13.87 3.28
CA VAL A 291 -6.06 -13.90 3.33
C VAL A 291 -5.54 -15.20 3.93
N SER A 292 -6.26 -15.76 4.90
CA SER A 292 -5.88 -17.02 5.54
C SER A 292 -6.10 -18.21 4.62
N SER A 293 -7.23 -18.28 3.90
CA SER A 293 -7.49 -19.35 2.92
C SER A 293 -6.38 -19.40 1.88
N PHE A 294 -6.04 -18.24 1.30
CA PHE A 294 -4.96 -18.13 0.30
C PHE A 294 -3.61 -18.64 0.83
N CYS A 295 -3.23 -18.29 2.06
CA CYS A 295 -1.96 -18.74 2.64
C CYS A 295 -1.97 -20.23 3.02
N ILE A 296 -3.10 -20.72 3.55
CA ILE A 296 -3.28 -22.11 3.97
C ILE A 296 -3.27 -23.06 2.76
N GLU A 297 -3.98 -22.69 1.69
CA GLU A 297 -4.02 -23.44 0.43
C GLU A 297 -2.63 -23.60 -0.19
N ASN A 298 -1.75 -22.61 0.02
CA ASN A 298 -0.37 -22.62 -0.45
C ASN A 298 0.63 -23.19 0.58
N CYS A 299 0.17 -23.79 1.68
CA CYS A 299 1.04 -24.37 2.71
C CYS A 299 1.11 -25.90 2.61
N HIS A 300 2.10 -26.42 1.90
CA HIS A 300 2.25 -27.87 1.68
C HIS A 300 2.96 -28.62 2.83
N SER A 301 3.55 -27.90 3.79
CA SER A 301 4.28 -28.48 4.93
C SER A 301 3.50 -28.41 6.25
N MET A 302 2.19 -28.17 6.18
CA MET A 302 1.34 -28.00 7.36
C MET A 302 1.15 -29.32 8.12
N GLU A 303 1.53 -29.32 9.39
CA GLU A 303 1.34 -30.42 10.33
C GLU A 303 0.16 -30.15 11.28
N SER A 304 -0.11 -28.88 11.60
CA SER A 304 -1.14 -28.50 12.57
C SER A 304 -1.76 -27.14 12.23
N LEU A 305 -3.08 -27.07 12.32
CA LEU A 305 -3.88 -25.86 12.11
C LEU A 305 -4.80 -25.63 13.31
N SER A 306 -4.68 -24.46 13.92
CA SER A 306 -5.54 -23.98 15.00
C SER A 306 -6.23 -22.68 14.57
N LEU A 307 -7.56 -22.74 14.41
CA LEU A 307 -8.38 -21.60 14.03
C LEU A 307 -9.23 -21.16 15.22
N ARG A 308 -9.12 -19.89 15.62
CA ARG A 308 -10.05 -19.27 16.57
C ARG A 308 -10.94 -18.30 15.84
N LEU A 309 -12.25 -18.51 15.90
CA LEU A 309 -13.23 -17.56 15.37
C LEU A 309 -13.58 -16.57 16.48
N LEU A 310 -13.22 -15.31 16.30
CA LEU A 310 -13.62 -14.22 17.16
C LEU A 310 -14.99 -13.75 16.66
N HIS A 311 -16.06 -14.17 17.33
CA HIS A 311 -17.40 -13.66 17.05
C HIS A 311 -17.42 -12.17 17.38
N ASN A 312 -17.44 -11.31 16.35
CA ASN A 312 -18.13 -10.04 16.50
C ASN A 312 -19.61 -10.40 16.67
N SER A 313 -20.19 -10.08 17.84
CA SER A 313 -21.62 -10.16 18.03
C SER A 313 -22.30 -9.40 16.88
N SER A 314 -23.15 -10.11 16.15
CA SER A 314 -24.03 -9.63 15.10
C SER A 314 -24.66 -8.27 15.41
N LYS A 315 -23.96 -7.21 15.01
CA LYS A 315 -24.56 -5.99 14.44
C LYS A 315 -24.26 -5.88 12.94
N GLU A 316 -23.52 -6.85 12.39
CA GLU A 316 -23.02 -6.83 11.02
C GLU A 316 -23.95 -7.52 10.01
N GLU A 317 -25.01 -8.22 10.49
CA GLU A 317 -25.99 -8.91 9.62
C GLU A 317 -27.44 -8.37 9.74
N GLU A 318 -27.77 -7.52 10.74
CA GLU A 318 -29.14 -7.00 10.93
C GLU A 318 -29.46 -5.70 10.14
N GLU A 319 -28.52 -5.12 9.38
CA GLU A 319 -28.79 -3.93 8.52
C GLU A 319 -29.01 -4.30 7.03
N GLU A 320 -29.22 -5.59 6.70
CA GLU A 320 -29.48 -6.06 5.32
C GLU A 320 -30.95 -6.39 5.03
N GLU A 321 -31.83 -6.36 6.03
CA GLU A 321 -33.29 -6.45 5.86
C GLU A 321 -33.98 -5.21 6.46
N GLU A 322 -33.90 -4.07 5.76
CA GLU A 322 -34.97 -3.04 5.74
C GLU A 322 -34.78 -2.05 4.58
#